data_AF-A0A365YT26-F1
#
_entry.id   AF-A0A365YT26-F1
#
_cell.length_a   1.000
_cell.length_b   1.000
_cell.length_c   1.000
_cell.angle_alpha   90.00
_cell.angle_beta   90.00
_cell.angle_gamma   90.00
#
_symmetry.space_group_name_H-M   'P 1'
#
loop_
_entity.id
_entity.type
_entity.pdbx_description
1 polymer ?
#
loop_
_entity_poly.entity_id
_entity_poly.type
_entity_poly.pdbx_seq_one_letter_code
_entity_poly.pdbx_strand_id
1 'polypeptide(L)' 'MAITDIVRGNGNDAPRHAGVRIGWFVVIWSCSTAVFFGVAGLIHLIVPR' A
#
# COMPACT_ATOMS: atom_id res chain seq x y z
N MET A 1 12.37 -0.84 -9.28
CA MET A 1 12.33 -0.68 -7.82
C MET A 1 10.88 -0.74 -7.37
N ALA A 2 10.36 -1.94 -7.17
CA ALA A 2 9.12 -2.12 -6.42
C ALA A 2 9.51 -2.08 -4.93
N ILE A 3 8.69 -1.43 -4.11
CA ILE A 3 8.88 -1.32 -2.65
C ILE A 3 9.00 -2.69 -1.93
N THR A 4 8.74 -3.78 -2.64
CA THR A 4 8.85 -5.17 -2.17
C THR A 4 10.25 -5.77 -2.24
N ASP A 5 11.25 -5.10 -2.83
CA ASP A 5 12.64 -5.44 -2.55
C ASP A 5 12.89 -5.08 -1.08
N ILE A 6 12.63 -6.06 -0.20
CA ILE A 6 13.14 -6.08 1.17
C ILE A 6 14.59 -5.63 1.04
N VAL A 7 14.94 -4.48 1.63
CA VAL A 7 16.25 -3.85 1.50
C VAL A 7 17.32 -4.87 1.87
N ARG A 8 17.85 -5.61 0.88
CA ARG A 8 18.99 -6.50 1.04
C ARG A 8 20.24 -5.64 0.86
N GLY A 9 20.59 -4.87 1.90
CA GLY A 9 21.77 -4.00 1.91
C GLY A 9 21.60 -2.71 2.70
N ASN A 10 22.62 -1.83 2.67
CA ASN A 10 22.70 -0.60 3.46
C ASN A 10 21.81 0.56 2.94
N GLY A 11 20.77 0.28 2.14
CA GLY A 11 19.87 1.32 1.61
C GLY A 11 20.47 2.29 0.58
N ASN A 12 21.67 2.04 0.05
CA ASN A 12 22.32 2.90 -0.96
C ASN A 12 21.53 3.01 -2.27
N ASP A 13 20.73 2.00 -2.60
CA ASP A 13 19.86 1.99 -3.77
C ASP A 13 18.44 2.48 -3.47
N ALA A 14 18.15 2.95 -2.25
CA ALA A 14 16.84 3.50 -1.96
C ALA A 14 16.61 4.74 -2.85
N PRO A 15 15.42 4.91 -3.47
CA PRO A 15 15.12 6.07 -4.29
C PRO A 15 15.43 7.36 -3.52
N ARG A 16 16.39 8.15 -4.02
CA ARG A 16 16.82 9.42 -3.38
C ARG A 16 15.75 10.50 -3.49
N HIS A 17 14.84 10.38 -4.47
CA HIS A 17 13.79 11.34 -4.75
C HIS A 17 12.57 11.11 -3.85
N ALA A 18 12.28 12.04 -2.94
CA ALA A 18 11.13 11.98 -2.05
C ALA A 18 9.80 11.78 -2.78
N GLY A 19 9.65 12.36 -3.98
CA GLY A 19 8.46 12.20 -4.81
C GLY A 19 8.15 10.74 -5.18
N VAL A 20 9.18 9.92 -5.45
CA VAL A 20 8.98 8.50 -5.76
C VAL A 20 8.50 7.73 -4.52
N ARG A 21 9.02 8.07 -3.34
CA ARG A 21 8.60 7.45 -2.07
C ARG A 21 7.15 7.81 -1.73
N ILE A 22 6.78 9.09 -1.89
CA ILE A 22 5.42 9.57 -1.66
C ILE A 22 4.45 8.92 -2.66
N GLY A 23 4.82 8.86 -3.95
CA GLY A 23 4.00 8.23 -4.98
C GLY A 23 3.67 6.78 -4.63
N TRP A 24 4.69 5.99 -4.26
CA TRP A 24 4.45 4.63 -3.82
C TRP A 24 3.66 4.50 -2.51
N PHE A 25 3.89 5.39 -1.54
CA PHE A 25 3.10 5.44 -0.32
C PHE A 25 1.61 5.63 -0.64
N VAL A 26 1.29 6.59 -1.51
CA VAL A 26 -0.09 6.87 -1.94
C VAL A 26 -0.70 5.66 -2.65
N VAL A 27 0.06 4.98 -3.51
CA VAL A 27 -0.40 3.76 -4.21
C VAL A 27 -0.75 2.66 -3.21
N ILE A 28 0.18 2.34 -2.30
CA ILE A 28 -0.02 1.29 -1.29
C ILE A 28 -1.20 1.63 -0.39
N TRP A 29 -1.24 2.86 0.11
CA TRP A 29 -2.31 3.35 0.97
C TRP A 29 -3.68 3.27 0.29
N SER A 30 -3.76 3.68 -0.98
CA SER A 30 -5.02 3.63 -1.74
C SER A 30 -5.48 2.20 -1.99
N CYS A 31 -4.58 1.30 -2.40
CA CYS A 31 -4.89 -0.11 -2.59
C CYS A 31 -5.37 -0.78 -1.29
N SER A 32 -4.68 -0.57 -0.16
CA SER A 32 -5.09 -1.14 1.13
C SER A 32 -6.45 -0.60 1.58
N THR A 33 -6.69 0.69 1.37
CA THR A 33 -7.95 1.35 1.74
C THR A 33 -9.11 0.82 0.92
N ALA A 34 -8.93 0.63 -0.39
CA ALA A 34 -9.93 0.05 -1.27
C ALA A 34 -10.32 -1.38 -0.86
N VAL A 35 -9.32 -2.23 -0.55
CA VAL A 35 -9.56 -3.59 -0.05
C VAL A 35 -10.31 -3.56 1.28
N PHE A 36 -9.91 -2.70 2.21
CA PHE A 36 -10.57 -2.56 3.52
C PHE A 36 -12.06 -2.20 3.37
N PHE A 37 -12.37 -1.17 2.57
CA PHE A 37 -13.77 -0.79 2.32
C PHE A 37 -14.55 -1.88 1.58
N GLY A 38 -13.92 -2.57 0.62
CA GLY A 38 -14.56 -3.69 -0.08
C GLY A 38 -14.95 -4.82 0.87
N VAL A 39 -14.06 -5.21 1.76
CA VAL A 39 -14.33 -6.26 2.78
C VAL A 39 -15.39 -5.78 3.77
N ALA A 40 -15.28 -4.55 4.29
CA ALA A 40 -16.27 -4.00 5.21
C ALA A 40 -17.67 -3.93 4.58
N GLY A 41 -17.75 -3.49 3.31
CA GLY A 41 -18.99 -3.47 2.54
C GLY A 41 -19.57 -4.88 2.34
N LEU A 42 -18.72 -5.86 2.03
CA LEU A 42 -19.13 -7.24 1.89
C LEU A 42 -19.67 -7.82 3.21
N ILE A 43 -19.02 -7.53 4.34
CA ILE A 43 -19.50 -7.94 5.66
C ILE A 43 -20.88 -7.34 5.93
N HIS A 44 -21.07 -6.04 5.66
CA HIS A 44 -22.36 -5.38 5.82
C HIS A 44 -23.45 -5.94 4.90
N LEU A 45 -23.10 -6.49 3.74
CA LEU A 45 -24.04 -7.15 2.84
C LEU A 45 -24.46 -8.53 3.37
N ILE A 46 -23.50 -9.30 3.90
CA ILE A 46 -23.72 -10.70 4.31
C ILE A 46 -24.31 -10.79 5.71
N VAL A 47 -23.91 -9.92 6.64
CA VAL A 47 -24.36 -9.93 8.03
C VAL A 47 -25.61 -9.05 8.13
N PRO A 48 -26.80 -9.64 8.34
CA PRO A 48 -28.01 -8.87 8.58
C PRO A 48 -27.90 -8.19 9.95
N ARG A 49 -28.47 -6.98 10.06
CA ARG A 49 -28.56 -6.26 11.34
C ARG A 49 -29.42 -6.97 12.36
#